data_AF-A0A529UDA9-F1
#
_entry.id   AF-A0A529UDA9-F1
#
_cell.length_a   1.000
_cell.length_b   1.000
_cell.length_c   1.000
_cell.angle_alpha   90.00
_cell.angle_beta   90.00
_cell.angle_gamma   90.00
#
_symmetry.space_group_name_H-M   'P 1'
#
loop_
_entity.id
_entity.type
_entity.pdbx_description
1 polymer ?
#
loop_
_entity_poly.entity_id
_entity_poly.type
_entity_poly.pdbx_seq_one_letter_code
_entity_poly.pdbx_strand_id
1 'polypeptide(L)' 'MSERGAAFFGRWITDNVMRGKVGADIVSVAELTSKLFADAKAAGISEEEIEEEIGSAYEAILAAIVGSGKTDGA' A
#
# COMPACT_ATOMS: atom_id res chain seq x y z
N MET A 1 -17.08 1.94 -7.85
CA MET A 1 -16.23 3.06 -7.46
C MET A 1 -16.71 3.72 -6.19
N SER A 2 -16.16 3.28 -5.07
CA SER A 2 -16.53 3.72 -3.73
C SER A 2 -15.54 4.70 -3.11
N GLU A 3 -14.41 5.13 -3.69
CA GLU A 3 -13.33 5.95 -3.09
C GLU A 3 -12.71 5.44 -1.76
N ARG A 4 -13.36 4.50 -1.07
CA ARG A 4 -12.98 3.93 0.21
C ARG A 4 -11.74 3.06 0.06
N GLY A 5 -11.65 2.27 -1.02
CA GLY A 5 -10.47 1.47 -1.36
C GLY A 5 -9.23 2.34 -1.54
N ALA A 6 -9.33 3.40 -2.36
CA ALA A 6 -8.26 4.34 -2.62
C ALA A 6 -7.88 5.17 -1.37
N ALA A 7 -8.86 5.62 -0.61
CA ALA A 7 -8.62 6.35 0.64
C ALA A 7 -7.89 5.48 1.68
N PHE A 8 -8.26 4.20 1.80
CA PHE A 8 -7.56 3.24 2.64
C PHE A 8 -6.14 3.00 2.15
N PHE A 9 -5.98 2.70 0.86
CA PHE A 9 -4.67 2.44 0.25
C PHE A 9 -3.69 3.59 0.49
N GLY A 10 -4.10 4.84 0.22
CA GLY A 10 -3.24 6.02 0.41
C GLY A 10 -2.78 6.22 1.86
N ARG A 11 -3.69 6.02 2.83
CA ARG A 11 -3.35 6.06 4.26
C ARG A 11 -2.40 4.93 4.64
N TRP A 12 -2.71 3.72 4.19
CA TRP A 12 -1.92 2.53 4.49
C TRP A 12 -0.49 2.64 3.97
N ILE A 13 -0.28 3.10 2.73
CA ILE A 13 1.05 3.35 2.15
C ILE A 13 1.82 4.40 2.96
N THR A 14 1.15 5.48 3.36
CA THR A 14 1.80 6.53 4.15
C THR A 14 2.32 5.97 5.48
N ASP A 15 1.50 5.19 6.18
CA ASP A 15 1.84 4.69 7.51
C ASP A 15 2.81 3.50 7.48
N ASN A 16 2.71 2.63 6.47
CA ASN A 16 3.51 1.41 6.38
C ASN A 16 4.78 1.59 5.55
N VAL A 17 4.71 2.25 4.39
CA VAL A 17 5.84 2.39 3.46
C VAL A 17 6.62 3.67 3.71
N MET A 18 5.95 4.83 3.73
CA MET A 18 6.63 6.14 3.77
C MET A 18 7.14 6.52 5.16
N ARG A 19 6.37 6.23 6.21
CA ARG A 19 6.72 6.53 7.60
C ARG A 19 7.55 5.42 8.28
N GLY A 20 7.91 4.38 7.53
CA GLY A 20 8.84 3.34 8.00
C GLY A 20 8.35 2.51 9.18
N LYS A 21 7.03 2.45 9.48
CA LYS A 21 6.53 1.51 10.50
C LYS A 21 6.67 0.05 10.05
N VAL A 22 6.83 -0.18 8.75
CA VAL A 22 7.42 -1.40 8.23
C VAL A 22 8.94 -1.29 8.39
N GLY A 23 9.39 -1.22 9.63
CA GLY A 23 10.80 -1.25 9.98
C GLY A 23 11.23 -2.71 10.10
N ALA A 24 12.28 -3.08 9.37
CA ALA A 24 13.09 -4.28 9.53
C ALA A 24 12.52 -5.66 9.09
N ASP A 25 11.22 -5.96 9.22
CA ASP A 25 10.75 -7.36 9.11
C ASP A 25 10.00 -7.73 7.82
N ILE A 26 9.80 -6.79 6.90
CA ILE A 26 9.17 -7.08 5.60
C ILE A 26 10.25 -7.19 4.54
N VAL A 27 10.32 -8.36 3.93
CA VAL A 27 11.43 -8.80 3.07
C VAL A 27 11.09 -8.59 1.59
N SER A 28 9.80 -8.50 1.23
CA SER A 28 9.35 -8.40 -0.16
C SER A 28 8.08 -7.59 -0.40
N VAL A 29 7.88 -7.13 -1.65
CA VAL A 29 6.64 -6.49 -2.11
C VAL A 29 5.44 -7.42 -1.96
N ALA A 30 5.61 -8.72 -2.19
CA ALA A 30 4.54 -9.72 -2.06
C ALA A 30 4.01 -9.84 -0.62
N GLU A 31 4.89 -9.75 0.37
CA GLU A 31 4.51 -9.73 1.78
C GLU A 31 3.77 -8.43 2.15
N LEU A 32 4.18 -7.29 1.60
CA LEU A 32 3.45 -6.02 1.76
C LEU A 32 2.07 -6.08 1.16
N THR A 33 1.93 -6.62 -0.05
CA THR A 33 0.63 -6.79 -0.70
C THR A 33 -0.28 -7.69 0.14
N SER A 34 0.26 -8.80 0.66
CA SER A 34 -0.50 -9.70 1.55
C SER A 34 -0.94 -9.00 2.84
N LYS A 35 -0.06 -8.18 3.43
CA LYS A 35 -0.38 -7.39 4.63
C LYS A 35 -1.45 -6.33 4.34
N LEU A 36 -1.34 -5.60 3.23
CA LEU A 36 -2.33 -4.61 2.79
C LEU A 36 -3.73 -5.22 2.75
N PHE A 37 -3.87 -6.39 2.14
CA PHE A 37 -5.16 -7.07 2.02
C PHE A 37 -5.68 -7.62 3.35
N ALA A 38 -4.81 -8.14 4.20
CA ALA A 38 -5.19 -8.54 5.56
C ALA A 38 -5.74 -7.35 6.37
N ASP A 39 -5.06 -6.21 6.32
CA ASP A 39 -5.46 -4.99 7.02
C ASP A 39 -6.73 -4.37 6.41
N ALA A 40 -6.88 -4.40 5.07
CA ALA A 40 -8.08 -3.95 4.37
C ALA A 40 -9.30 -4.76 4.79
N LYS A 41 -9.16 -6.09 4.83
CA LYS A 41 -10.21 -7.00 5.27
C LYS A 41 -10.61 -6.75 6.71
N ALA A 42 -9.65 -6.49 7.60
CA ALA A 42 -9.92 -6.11 8.99
C ALA A 42 -10.67 -4.76 9.09
N ALA A 43 -10.46 -3.86 8.13
CA ALA A 43 -11.17 -2.59 8.02
C ALA A 43 -12.51 -2.69 7.26
N GLY A 44 -12.92 -3.88 6.82
CA GLY A 44 -14.17 -4.09 6.07
C GLY A 44 -14.12 -3.53 4.63
N ILE A 45 -12.94 -3.59 4.01
CA ILE A 45 -12.69 -3.20 2.62
C ILE A 45 -12.23 -4.46 1.88
N SER A 46 -12.83 -4.75 0.72
CA SER A 46 -12.44 -5.92 -0.07
C SER A 46 -11.22 -5.61 -0.93
N GLU A 47 -10.54 -6.67 -1.35
CA GLU A 47 -9.39 -6.56 -2.26
C GLU A 47 -9.83 -5.98 -3.61
N GLU A 48 -11.00 -6.40 -4.11
CA GLU A 48 -11.57 -5.89 -5.35
C GLU A 48 -11.89 -4.40 -5.26
N GLU A 49 -12.36 -3.89 -4.11
CA GLU A 49 -12.63 -2.46 -3.94
C GLU A 49 -11.34 -1.62 -4.05
N ILE A 50 -10.21 -2.17 -3.60
CA ILE A 50 -8.90 -1.54 -3.76
C ILE A 50 -8.44 -1.65 -5.21
N GLU A 51 -8.49 -2.84 -5.79
CA GLU A 51 -7.96 -3.08 -7.13
C GLU A 51 -8.80 -2.44 -8.26
N GLU A 52 -10.11 -2.26 -8.04
CA GLU A 52 -10.98 -1.52 -8.95
C GLU A 52 -10.49 -0.07 -9.10
N GLU A 53 -10.02 0.55 -8.01
CA GLU A 53 -9.66 1.97 -7.96
C GLU A 53 -8.18 2.24 -8.23
N ILE A 54 -7.31 1.35 -7.75
CA ILE A 54 -5.85 1.52 -7.77
C ILE A 54 -5.20 0.72 -8.91
N GLY A 55 -5.91 -0.28 -9.46
CA GLY A 55 -5.31 -1.31 -10.30
C GLY A 55 -4.55 -2.33 -9.45
N SER A 56 -3.42 -2.83 -9.94
CA SER A 56 -2.64 -3.81 -9.19
C SER A 56 -2.05 -3.20 -7.91
N ALA A 57 -2.51 -3.66 -6.75
CA ALA A 57 -1.96 -3.25 -5.47
C ALA A 57 -0.45 -3.54 -5.35
N TYR A 58 0.03 -4.62 -5.97
CA TYR A 58 1.45 -4.96 -6.05
C TYR A 58 2.27 -3.89 -6.77
N GLU A 59 1.86 -3.52 -7.98
CA GLU A 59 2.56 -2.48 -8.76
C GLU A 59 2.50 -1.12 -8.08
N ALA A 60 1.37 -0.78 -7.46
CA ALA A 60 1.22 0.48 -6.73
C ALA A 60 2.12 0.54 -5.47
N ILE A 61 2.27 -0.58 -4.74
CA ILE A 61 3.22 -0.69 -3.63
C ILE A 61 4.67 -0.58 -4.13
N LEU A 62 5.03 -1.30 -5.21
CA LEU A 62 6.35 -1.24 -5.80
C LEU A 62 6.71 0.19 -6.23
N ALA A 63 5.78 0.88 -6.91
CA ALA A 63 5.94 2.26 -7.32
C ALA A 63 6.11 3.20 -6.11
N ALA A 64 5.36 2.99 -5.02
CA ALA A 64 5.52 3.75 -3.80
C ALA A 64 6.92 3.55 -3.17
N ILE A 65 7.42 2.31 -3.10
CA ILE A 65 8.77 2.01 -2.59
C ILE A 65 9.84 2.69 -3.46
N VAL A 66 9.78 2.51 -4.78
CA VAL A 66 10.74 3.12 -5.72
C VAL A 66 10.68 4.65 -5.68
N GLY A 67 9.47 5.22 -5.60
CA GLY A 67 9.24 6.65 -5.51
C GLY A 67 9.71 7.27 -4.19
N SER A 68 9.58 6.54 -3.07
CA SER A 68 10.05 6.99 -1.74
C SER A 68 11.56 7.18 -1.67
N GLY A 69 12.33 6.46 -2.50
CA GLY A 69 13.79 6.63 -2.59
C GLY A 69 14.24 7.83 -3.43
N LYS A 70 13.32 8.58 -4.06
CA LYS A 70 13.65 9.70 -4.97
C LYS A 70 13.49 11.09 -4.32
N THR A 71 13.25 11.17 -3.02
CA THR A 71 13.19 12.45 -2.29
C THR A 71 14.49 12.68 -1.53
N ASP A 72 15.59 12.90 -2.25
CA ASP A 72 16.80 13.56 -1.76
C ASP A 72 17.61 14.04 -2.98
N GLY A 73 17.33 15.27 -3.44
CA GLY A 73 18.02 15.84 -4.59
C GLY A 73 17.25 16.96 -5.29
N ALA A 74 16.92 18.02 -4.56
CA ALA A 74 16.64 19.35 -5.11
C ALA A 74 17.07 20.41 -4.10
#